data_AF-A0A853M3B2-F1
#
_entry.id   AF-A0A853M3B2-F1
#
_cell.length_a   1.000
_cell.length_b   1.000
_cell.length_c   1.000
_cell.angle_alpha   90.00
_cell.angle_beta   90.00
_cell.angle_gamma   90.00
#
_symmetry.space_group_name_H-M   'P 1'
#
loop_
_entity.id
_entity.type
_entity.pdbx_description
1 polymer ?
#
loop_
_entity_poly.entity_id
_entity_poly.type
_entity_poly.pdbx_seq_one_letter_code
_entity_poly.pdbx_strand_id
1 'polypeptide(L)'
;MRDASHPHNPDRFRFLATHIAGRSVEVTEAPVGESAHTDGRFIFVSPGGSVEQQRREMVVQAALLGAGSLDPRLVKRLRARATLARRYLALEGRRVLADLARRIPLDSESLAGRAPSTASAEESLEIAKSRTTVADPPRWFGVIKPSRLTAAPTGPGSQATTKDLQLRFDPIDMPESEDDDEDDDGGKSGESKILKLFESPLLNNQSMSDYFRKVFGGSRSPGDGAAGAEMTVRSIRRAQVIGPNARPVPTRVRFTDDGKPGAAIGVGGALHPEWDVFNQRYKPDWCRVIDYPLTVAADVSEAGVAHDDVLRRRLARVGLGPKVLRGRADGDDLDIEALIDLFVDLQSGFSPPEHVYLERRKLARNLGVLILIDASGSAVDADAGGLAVHDHQRRAAATLAVTLEELGDRVAVYAFRSQGRHAVHLPVIKTFDQSFGAVGRARLNQLQPSGYTRLGAGIRGAGEILKSEVGTPNRLLVVLSDGFPYDDGYEGRYAEADSYRALEELRAEGIACLCLSIGASTATDALERVFGSAGYASAATLAELSPRMDELFLSSLRELAAPKPSRGTA
;
A
#
# COMPACT_ATOMS: atom_id res chain seq x y z
N MET A 1 -9.81 -1.43 22.38
CA MET A 1 -10.43 -0.62 23.44
C MET A 1 -9.40 0.43 23.85
N ARG A 2 -9.56 1.70 23.44
CA ARG A 2 -8.62 2.78 23.81
C ARG A 2 -9.15 3.50 25.03
N ASP A 3 -8.25 3.72 25.97
CA ASP A 3 -8.43 4.29 27.29
C ASP A 3 -9.36 5.52 27.28
N ALA A 4 -10.52 5.35 27.92
CA ALA A 4 -11.37 6.45 28.32
C ALA A 4 -10.88 6.95 29.67
N SER A 5 -10.40 8.20 29.73
CA SER A 5 -10.40 9.12 30.90
C SER A 5 -9.09 9.86 31.21
N HIS A 6 -8.47 10.52 30.23
CA HIS A 6 -7.72 11.75 30.57
C HIS A 6 -8.69 12.94 30.56
N PRO A 7 -8.94 13.63 31.69
CA PRO A 7 -9.89 14.75 31.78
C PRO A 7 -9.44 16.01 31.01
N HIS A 8 -8.33 15.94 30.27
CA HIS A 8 -7.79 17.01 29.45
C HIS A 8 -7.72 16.66 27.96
N ASN A 9 -8.17 15.47 27.53
CA ASN A 9 -8.22 15.15 26.10
C ASN A 9 -9.34 15.96 25.39
N PRO A 10 -9.03 16.76 24.35
CA PRO A 10 -10.03 17.50 23.57
C PRO A 10 -11.04 16.61 22.82
N ASP A 11 -10.77 15.31 22.62
CA ASP A 11 -11.68 14.34 21.99
C ASP A 11 -13.09 14.30 22.62
N ARG A 12 -13.20 14.66 23.90
CA ARG A 12 -14.50 14.76 24.61
C ARG A 12 -15.49 15.70 23.91
N PHE A 13 -15.00 16.67 23.16
CA PHE A 13 -15.84 17.65 22.46
C PHE A 13 -16.32 17.15 21.09
N ARG A 14 -15.84 15.99 20.61
CA ARG A 14 -16.13 15.46 19.27
C ARG A 14 -17.62 15.37 18.96
N PHE A 15 -18.43 14.85 19.89
CA PHE A 15 -19.87 14.71 19.69
C PHE A 15 -20.56 16.07 19.53
N LEU A 16 -20.22 17.03 20.40
CA LEU A 16 -20.77 18.38 20.33
C LEU A 16 -20.31 19.10 19.05
N ALA A 17 -19.03 18.97 18.68
CA ALA A 17 -18.47 19.55 17.47
C ALA A 17 -19.16 19.01 16.21
N THR A 18 -19.37 17.69 16.13
CA THR A 18 -20.08 17.04 15.02
C THR A 18 -21.53 17.51 14.92
N HIS A 19 -22.21 17.67 16.05
CA HIS A 19 -23.57 18.17 16.08
C HIS A 19 -23.67 19.63 15.60
N ILE A 20 -22.78 20.52 16.08
CA ILE A 20 -22.76 21.93 15.69
C ILE A 20 -22.36 22.10 14.21
N ALA A 21 -21.36 21.34 13.75
CA ALA A 21 -20.87 21.45 12.38
C ALA A 21 -21.82 20.83 11.33
N GLY A 22 -22.81 20.03 11.76
CA GLY A 22 -23.72 19.32 10.86
C GLY A 22 -23.03 18.25 9.99
N ARG A 23 -21.78 17.90 10.33
CA ARG A 23 -20.95 16.92 9.62
C ARG A 23 -19.95 16.28 10.58
N SER A 24 -19.45 15.09 10.24
CA SER A 24 -18.46 14.39 11.05
C SER A 24 -17.17 15.20 11.14
N VAL A 25 -16.79 15.59 12.36
CA VAL A 25 -15.53 16.29 12.63
C VAL A 25 -14.86 15.71 13.87
N GLU A 26 -13.53 15.65 13.84
CA GLU A 26 -12.69 15.25 14.97
C GLU A 26 -12.10 16.49 15.67
N VAL A 27 -11.80 16.41 16.97
CA VAL A 27 -11.29 17.54 17.76
C VAL A 27 -9.96 17.13 18.40
N THR A 28 -8.89 17.87 18.10
CA THR A 28 -7.53 17.59 18.56
C THR A 28 -6.83 18.86 19.02
N GLU A 29 -5.70 18.75 19.72
CA GLU A 29 -4.86 19.91 20.04
C GLU A 29 -4.07 20.38 18.81
N ALA A 30 -3.92 21.71 18.68
CA ALA A 30 -3.07 22.34 17.68
C ALA A 30 -1.58 22.17 18.05
N PRO A 31 -0.67 22.17 17.07
CA PRO A 31 0.77 22.24 17.34
C PRO A 31 1.12 23.45 18.22
N VAL A 32 2.14 23.30 19.06
CA VAL A 32 2.60 24.37 19.98
C VAL A 32 2.89 25.66 19.19
N GLY A 33 2.24 26.76 19.58
CA GLY A 33 2.36 28.07 18.93
C GLY A 33 1.30 28.35 17.85
N GLU A 34 0.48 27.38 17.46
CA GLU A 34 -0.66 27.63 16.57
C GLU A 34 -1.94 27.99 17.36
N SER A 35 -2.68 28.99 16.87
CA SER A 35 -4.03 29.30 17.37
C SER A 35 -5.06 28.28 16.88
N ALA A 36 -6.20 28.22 17.57
CA ALA A 36 -7.31 27.35 17.17
C ALA A 36 -7.73 27.58 15.71
N HIS A 37 -7.97 26.51 14.96
CA HIS A 37 -8.35 26.58 13.55
C HIS A 37 -8.98 25.25 13.10
N THR A 38 -9.47 25.20 11.87
CA THR A 38 -9.99 23.97 11.25
C THR A 38 -9.51 23.80 9.83
N ASP A 39 -9.35 22.55 9.40
CA ASP A 39 -9.12 22.14 8.02
C ASP A 39 -10.38 21.57 7.34
N GLY A 40 -11.51 21.58 8.06
CA GLY A 40 -12.80 21.05 7.60
C GLY A 40 -13.11 19.63 8.08
N ARG A 41 -12.12 18.84 8.48
CA ARG A 41 -12.28 17.49 9.06
C ARG A 41 -11.89 17.47 10.54
N PHE A 42 -10.83 18.19 10.89
CA PHE A 42 -10.33 18.36 12.24
C PHE A 42 -10.56 19.80 12.71
N ILE A 43 -10.93 19.92 13.98
CA ILE A 43 -10.91 21.19 14.72
C ILE A 43 -9.74 21.11 15.68
N PHE A 44 -8.77 22.00 15.48
CA PHE A 44 -7.59 22.14 16.30
C PHE A 44 -7.85 23.20 17.37
N VAL A 45 -7.78 22.81 18.65
CA VAL A 45 -7.91 23.72 19.81
C VAL A 45 -6.55 24.00 20.45
N SER A 46 -6.41 25.08 21.20
CA SER A 46 -5.13 25.47 21.80
C SER A 46 -4.59 24.39 22.75
N PRO A 47 -3.30 24.00 22.63
CA PRO A 47 -2.69 22.97 23.48
C PRO A 47 -2.57 23.47 24.92
N GLY A 48 -2.93 22.63 25.90
CA GLY A 48 -2.83 22.97 27.33
C GLY A 48 -3.75 24.10 27.81
N GLY A 49 -4.72 24.53 27.01
CA GLY A 49 -5.74 25.50 27.41
C GLY A 49 -6.71 24.94 28.45
N SER A 50 -7.38 25.81 29.21
CA SER A 50 -8.44 25.38 30.13
C SER A 50 -9.58 24.69 29.38
N VAL A 51 -10.30 23.79 30.06
CA VAL A 51 -11.48 23.09 29.49
C VAL A 51 -12.48 24.08 28.88
N GLU A 52 -12.68 25.20 29.56
CA GLU A 52 -13.57 26.25 29.10
C GLU A 52 -13.06 26.94 27.83
N GLN A 53 -11.77 27.25 27.76
CA GLN A 53 -11.17 27.86 26.59
C GLN A 53 -11.24 26.94 25.37
N GLN A 54 -10.84 25.67 25.51
CA GLN A 54 -10.90 24.68 24.42
C GLN A 54 -12.35 24.49 23.92
N ARG A 55 -13.32 24.49 24.84
CA ARG A 55 -14.74 24.44 24.50
C ARG A 55 -15.17 25.65 23.68
N ARG A 56 -14.80 26.87 24.08
CA ARG A 56 -15.14 28.11 23.35
C ARG A 56 -14.52 28.13 21.95
N GLU A 57 -13.25 27.76 21.84
CA GLU A 57 -12.53 27.63 20.58
C GLU A 57 -13.19 26.61 19.64
N MET A 58 -13.50 25.42 20.16
CA MET A 58 -14.19 24.36 19.40
C MET A 58 -15.55 24.82 18.89
N VAL A 59 -16.35 25.50 19.73
CA VAL A 59 -17.70 25.96 19.36
C VAL A 59 -17.64 26.95 18.19
N VAL A 60 -16.70 27.91 18.20
CA VAL A 60 -16.56 28.87 17.10
C VAL A 60 -16.16 28.18 15.80
N GLN A 61 -15.15 27.31 15.85
CA GLN A 61 -14.70 26.61 14.66
C GLN A 61 -15.80 25.70 14.09
N ALA A 62 -16.51 24.95 14.94
CA ALA A 62 -17.63 24.12 14.53
C ALA A 62 -18.79 24.95 13.95
N ALA A 63 -19.11 26.10 14.55
CA ALA A 63 -20.16 27.00 14.07
C ALA A 63 -19.82 27.59 12.69
N LEU A 64 -18.55 27.96 12.46
CA LEU A 64 -18.07 28.41 11.14
C LEU A 64 -18.22 27.30 10.08
N LEU A 65 -18.02 26.03 10.45
CA LEU A 65 -18.26 24.91 9.54
C LEU A 65 -19.75 24.70 9.27
N GLY A 66 -20.57 24.64 10.32
CA GLY A 66 -22.00 24.35 10.21
C GLY A 66 -22.80 25.46 9.53
N ALA A 67 -22.33 26.71 9.60
CA ALA A 67 -22.96 27.84 8.92
C ALA A 67 -22.54 28.01 7.46
N GLY A 68 -21.65 27.15 6.93
CA GLY A 68 -21.12 27.27 5.56
C GLY A 68 -20.16 28.45 5.36
N SER A 69 -19.74 29.10 6.44
CA SER A 69 -18.89 30.30 6.41
C SER A 69 -17.48 30.07 5.85
N LEU A 70 -17.07 28.80 5.75
CA LEU A 70 -15.80 28.36 5.19
C LEU A 70 -15.94 27.69 3.82
N ASP A 71 -16.99 28.02 3.04
CA ASP A 71 -17.14 27.57 1.66
C ASP A 71 -15.88 27.92 0.82
N PRO A 72 -15.37 26.99 -0.02
CA PRO A 72 -14.21 27.23 -0.89
C PRO A 72 -14.27 28.54 -1.69
N ARG A 73 -15.44 29.00 -2.13
CA ARG A 73 -15.62 30.25 -2.88
C ARG A 73 -15.28 31.49 -2.04
N LEU A 74 -15.69 31.50 -0.77
CA LEU A 74 -15.38 32.57 0.18
C LEU A 74 -13.92 32.48 0.62
N VAL A 75 -13.47 31.26 0.96
CA VAL A 75 -12.11 31.01 1.48
C VAL A 75 -11.03 31.32 0.44
N LYS A 76 -11.26 31.06 -0.86
CA LYS A 76 -10.33 31.44 -1.93
C LYS A 76 -10.04 32.95 -1.95
N ARG A 77 -11.02 33.79 -1.63
CA ARG A 77 -10.88 35.26 -1.58
C ARG A 77 -10.08 35.75 -0.36
N LEU A 78 -9.89 34.89 0.64
CA LEU A 78 -9.10 35.16 1.86
C LEU A 78 -7.63 34.68 1.74
N ARG A 79 -7.30 33.89 0.71
CA ARG A 79 -5.97 33.31 0.50
C ARG A 79 -4.92 34.42 0.37
N ALA A 80 -3.78 34.25 1.04
CA ALA A 80 -2.67 35.20 1.11
C ALA A 80 -3.04 36.60 1.67
N ARG A 81 -4.22 36.77 2.29
CA ARG A 81 -4.69 38.06 2.83
C ARG A 81 -5.01 37.96 4.31
N ALA A 82 -3.97 37.85 5.14
CA ALA A 82 -4.11 37.59 6.58
C ALA A 82 -4.93 38.66 7.33
N THR A 83 -4.77 39.94 6.96
CA THR A 83 -5.55 41.05 7.54
C THR A 83 -7.03 40.95 7.19
N LEU A 84 -7.36 40.62 5.94
CA LEU A 84 -8.72 40.40 5.49
C LEU A 84 -9.35 39.18 6.18
N ALA A 85 -8.63 38.07 6.28
CA ALA A 85 -9.09 36.87 6.97
C ALA A 85 -9.40 37.12 8.46
N ARG A 86 -8.56 37.94 9.14
CA ARG A 86 -8.79 38.36 10.53
C ARG A 86 -10.05 39.22 10.67
N ARG A 87 -10.23 40.20 9.77
CA ARG A 87 -11.44 41.05 9.76
C ARG A 87 -12.71 40.25 9.46
N TYR A 88 -12.63 39.33 8.51
CA TYR A 88 -13.72 38.41 8.19
C TYR A 88 -14.10 37.53 9.39
N LEU A 89 -13.10 36.90 10.05
CA LEU A 89 -13.33 36.09 11.25
C LEU A 89 -13.99 36.88 12.39
N ALA A 90 -13.66 38.17 12.56
CA ALA A 90 -14.25 39.00 13.60
C ALA A 90 -15.74 39.30 13.40
N LEU A 91 -16.16 39.46 12.14
CA LEU A 91 -17.57 39.67 11.77
C LEU A 91 -18.30 38.33 11.81
N GLU A 92 -17.74 37.35 11.10
CA GLU A 92 -18.39 36.08 10.85
C GLU A 92 -18.46 35.20 12.11
N GLY A 93 -17.42 35.20 12.95
CA GLY A 93 -17.42 34.51 14.23
C GLY A 93 -18.55 34.97 15.15
N ARG A 94 -18.84 36.29 15.19
CA ARG A 94 -19.97 36.82 15.97
C ARG A 94 -21.31 36.43 15.34
N ARG A 95 -21.41 36.47 14.01
CA ARG A 95 -22.61 36.07 13.26
C ARG A 95 -22.99 34.61 13.52
N VAL A 96 -22.03 33.69 13.37
CA VAL A 96 -22.29 32.25 13.54
C VAL A 96 -22.60 31.89 14.99
N LEU A 97 -21.98 32.56 15.97
CA LEU A 97 -22.32 32.36 17.38
C LEU A 97 -23.73 32.86 17.70
N ALA A 98 -24.14 34.00 17.16
CA ALA A 98 -25.49 34.52 17.32
C ALA A 98 -26.54 33.62 16.64
N ASP A 99 -26.23 33.04 15.48
CA ASP A 99 -27.10 32.07 14.81
C ASP A 99 -27.20 30.75 15.60
N LEU A 100 -26.08 30.27 16.14
CA LEU A 100 -26.03 29.05 16.96
C LEU A 100 -26.82 29.20 18.26
N ALA A 101 -26.74 30.37 18.91
CA ALA A 101 -27.47 30.66 20.15
C ALA A 101 -29.00 30.62 19.99
N ARG A 102 -29.52 30.77 18.76
CA ARG A 102 -30.96 30.57 18.48
C ARG A 102 -31.38 29.10 18.48
N ARG A 103 -30.43 28.18 18.29
CA ARG A 103 -30.68 26.74 18.13
C ARG A 103 -30.29 25.93 19.37
N ILE A 104 -29.31 26.42 20.11
CA ILE A 104 -28.75 25.76 21.30
C ILE A 104 -28.73 26.79 22.43
N PRO A 105 -29.13 26.42 23.67
CA PRO A 105 -29.04 27.30 24.83
C PRO A 105 -27.58 27.58 25.15
N LEU A 106 -27.04 28.62 24.51
CA LEU A 106 -25.71 29.17 24.74
C LEU A 106 -25.88 30.53 25.39
N ASP A 107 -25.04 30.82 26.38
CA ASP A 107 -24.92 32.17 26.92
C ASP A 107 -24.21 33.05 25.89
N SER A 108 -24.99 33.57 24.94
CA SER A 108 -24.49 34.35 23.81
C SER A 108 -23.86 35.67 24.23
N GLU A 109 -24.24 36.23 25.39
CA GLU A 109 -23.62 37.44 25.92
C GLU A 109 -22.20 37.17 26.41
N SER A 110 -21.98 36.03 27.07
CA SER A 110 -20.66 35.56 27.51
C SER A 110 -19.73 35.14 26.35
N LEU A 111 -20.32 34.68 25.22
CA LEU A 111 -19.57 34.17 24.06
C LEU A 111 -19.39 35.18 22.92
N ALA A 112 -20.37 35.99 22.56
CA ALA A 112 -20.23 36.91 21.41
C ALA A 112 -19.76 38.32 21.83
N GLY A 113 -20.05 38.72 23.08
CA GLY A 113 -19.73 40.04 23.66
C GLY A 113 -20.35 41.26 22.94
N ARG A 114 -20.91 41.09 21.73
CA ARG A 114 -21.52 42.13 20.90
C ARG A 114 -22.47 41.51 19.87
N ALA A 115 -23.56 42.20 19.56
CA ALA A 115 -24.52 41.78 18.54
C ALA A 115 -23.86 41.66 17.14
N PRO A 116 -24.30 40.71 16.29
CA PRO A 116 -23.78 40.57 14.94
C PRO A 116 -24.14 41.79 14.09
N SER A 117 -23.18 42.28 13.29
CA SER A 117 -23.37 43.42 12.40
C SER A 117 -23.67 43.03 10.95
N THR A 118 -23.78 41.73 10.66
CA THR A 118 -23.94 41.17 9.32
C THR A 118 -25.00 40.06 9.33
N ALA A 119 -25.74 39.89 8.23
CA ALA A 119 -26.79 38.88 8.08
C ALA A 119 -26.30 37.62 7.35
N SER A 120 -25.29 37.74 6.48
CA SER A 120 -24.74 36.63 5.68
C SER A 120 -23.21 36.58 5.67
N ALA A 121 -22.64 35.44 5.27
CA ALA A 121 -21.20 35.26 5.13
C ALA A 121 -20.62 36.13 3.99
N GLU A 122 -21.35 36.30 2.89
CA GLU A 122 -21.00 37.19 1.79
C GLU A 122 -20.93 38.65 2.27
N GLU A 123 -21.91 39.10 3.05
CA GLU A 123 -21.94 40.45 3.62
C GLU A 123 -20.77 40.67 4.61
N SER A 124 -20.48 39.67 5.46
CA SER A 124 -19.28 39.68 6.30
C SER A 124 -18.00 39.86 5.48
N LEU A 125 -17.90 39.21 4.32
CA LEU A 125 -16.73 39.34 3.44
C LEU A 125 -16.66 40.72 2.77
N GLU A 126 -17.79 41.29 2.31
CA GLU A 126 -17.80 42.61 1.70
C GLU A 126 -17.49 43.73 2.70
N ILE A 127 -18.02 43.66 3.92
CA ILE A 127 -17.65 44.60 4.98
C ILE A 127 -16.20 44.42 5.40
N ALA A 128 -15.67 43.19 5.41
CA ALA A 128 -14.26 42.94 5.67
C ALA A 128 -13.33 43.57 4.61
N LYS A 129 -13.76 43.63 3.34
CA LYS A 129 -13.04 44.33 2.26
C LYS A 129 -13.18 45.85 2.29
N SER A 130 -14.26 46.36 2.88
CA SER A 130 -14.57 47.78 2.91
C SER A 130 -13.63 48.60 3.83
N ARG A 131 -13.76 49.93 3.79
CA ARG A 131 -13.04 50.84 4.71
C ARG A 131 -13.65 50.94 6.10
N THR A 132 -14.74 50.23 6.38
CA THR A 132 -15.41 50.24 7.68
C THR A 132 -14.49 49.71 8.78
N THR A 133 -14.45 50.39 9.93
CA THR A 133 -13.64 49.99 11.09
C THR A 133 -14.25 48.74 11.74
N VAL A 134 -13.51 47.64 11.72
CA VAL A 134 -13.91 46.35 12.32
C VAL A 134 -13.03 46.08 13.53
N ALA A 135 -13.64 45.83 14.70
CA ALA A 135 -12.93 45.45 15.90
C ALA A 135 -12.29 44.06 15.76
N ASP A 136 -11.07 43.88 16.27
CA ASP A 136 -10.34 42.62 16.20
C ASP A 136 -11.12 41.45 16.83
N PRO A 137 -10.93 40.21 16.32
CA PRO A 137 -11.54 39.03 16.91
C PRO A 137 -10.90 38.72 18.26
N PRO A 138 -11.66 38.24 19.27
CA PRO A 138 -11.08 37.68 20.48
C PRO A 138 -10.08 36.56 20.17
N ARG A 139 -9.01 36.42 20.96
CA ARG A 139 -7.96 35.42 20.70
C ARG A 139 -8.49 33.99 20.56
N TRP A 140 -9.52 33.65 21.32
CA TRP A 140 -10.16 32.33 21.30
C TRP A 140 -11.05 32.07 20.07
N PHE A 141 -11.29 33.06 19.20
CA PHE A 141 -11.86 32.78 17.87
C PHE A 141 -10.87 32.02 16.99
N GLY A 142 -9.57 32.09 17.30
CA GLY A 142 -8.54 31.41 16.54
C GLY A 142 -8.20 32.12 15.23
N VAL A 143 -7.89 31.33 14.20
CA VAL A 143 -7.50 31.82 12.87
C VAL A 143 -8.14 31.00 11.75
N ILE A 144 -8.48 31.65 10.65
CA ILE A 144 -8.87 30.96 9.41
C ILE A 144 -7.59 30.72 8.61
N LYS A 145 -7.34 29.46 8.21
CA LYS A 145 -6.19 29.07 7.38
C LYS A 145 -6.68 28.63 5.98
N PRO A 146 -6.79 29.55 5.00
CA PRO A 146 -7.36 29.24 3.68
C PRO A 146 -6.66 28.12 2.93
N SER A 147 -5.33 27.98 3.09
CA SER A 147 -4.54 26.92 2.46
C SER A 147 -4.93 25.52 2.93
N ARG A 148 -5.22 25.34 4.23
CA ARG A 148 -5.65 24.04 4.79
C ARG A 148 -7.08 23.67 4.39
N LEU A 149 -7.95 24.67 4.24
CA LEU A 149 -9.35 24.49 3.84
C LEU A 149 -9.54 24.22 2.33
N THR A 150 -8.58 24.62 1.49
CA THR A 150 -8.61 24.41 0.03
C THR A 150 -7.80 23.20 -0.43
N ALA A 151 -6.89 22.70 0.40
CA ALA A 151 -6.09 21.51 0.14
C ALA A 151 -6.78 20.20 0.58
N ALA A 152 -7.93 20.27 1.26
CA ALA A 152 -8.66 19.08 1.70
C ALA A 152 -9.33 18.40 0.50
N PRO A 153 -8.97 17.14 0.16
CA PRO A 153 -9.74 16.36 -0.81
C PRO A 153 -11.11 16.07 -0.22
N THR A 154 -12.15 16.22 -1.04
CA THR A 154 -13.54 15.82 -0.74
C THR A 154 -13.59 14.33 -0.44
N GLY A 155 -13.55 13.98 0.86
CA GLY A 155 -13.80 12.64 1.36
C GLY A 155 -15.29 12.33 1.50
N PRO A 156 -15.66 11.05 1.65
CA PRO A 156 -17.05 10.60 1.57
C PRO A 156 -17.85 11.14 2.76
N GLY A 157 -18.88 11.94 2.48
CA GLY A 157 -19.78 12.47 3.51
C GLY A 157 -20.42 13.84 3.25
N SER A 158 -20.15 14.51 2.12
CA SER A 158 -20.89 15.72 1.76
C SER A 158 -22.24 15.40 1.10
N GLN A 159 -23.29 16.15 1.45
CA GLN A 159 -24.54 16.13 0.69
C GLN A 159 -24.28 16.58 -0.75
N ALA A 160 -24.83 15.84 -1.71
CA ALA A 160 -24.66 16.10 -3.14
C ALA A 160 -25.13 17.52 -3.50
N THR A 161 -24.28 18.27 -4.18
CA THR A 161 -24.67 19.58 -4.70
C THR A 161 -25.17 19.45 -6.13
N THR A 162 -26.00 20.39 -6.58
CA THR A 162 -26.64 20.37 -7.90
C THR A 162 -25.66 20.35 -9.07
N LYS A 163 -24.38 20.68 -8.82
CA LYS A 163 -23.28 20.56 -9.79
C LYS A 163 -22.80 19.12 -10.01
N ASP A 164 -22.98 18.23 -9.03
CA ASP A 164 -22.59 16.82 -9.13
C ASP A 164 -23.55 16.00 -10.01
N LEU A 165 -24.74 16.55 -10.28
CA LEU A 165 -25.77 15.94 -11.15
C LEU A 165 -25.62 16.30 -12.63
N GLN A 166 -24.76 17.26 -12.95
CA GLN A 166 -24.52 17.71 -14.32
C GLN A 166 -23.05 17.46 -14.66
N LEU A 167 -22.76 16.26 -15.20
CA LEU A 167 -21.44 15.87 -15.73
C LEU A 167 -20.96 16.86 -16.81
N ARG A 168 -20.39 17.99 -16.39
CA ARG A 168 -19.77 18.99 -17.25
C ARG A 168 -18.33 19.18 -16.80
N PHE A 169 -17.42 18.78 -17.67
CA PHE A 169 -16.00 19.09 -17.56
C PHE A 169 -15.76 20.43 -18.25
N ASP A 170 -15.28 21.43 -17.52
CA ASP A 170 -14.74 22.65 -18.13
C ASP A 170 -13.25 22.45 -18.42
N PRO A 171 -12.80 22.64 -19.68
CA PRO A 171 -11.40 22.60 -20.04
C PRO A 171 -10.77 24.01 -19.94
N ILE A 172 -9.51 24.02 -19.48
CA ILE A 172 -8.44 25.02 -19.68
C ILE A 172 -8.22 26.08 -18.59
N ASP A 173 -6.95 26.18 -18.16
CA ASP A 173 -6.20 27.43 -18.07
C ASP A 173 -4.71 27.12 -18.34
N MET A 174 -4.31 27.24 -19.61
CA MET A 174 -2.91 27.38 -20.05
C MET A 174 -2.71 28.89 -20.29
N PRO A 175 -1.62 29.51 -19.80
CA PRO A 175 -1.41 30.93 -20.03
C PRO A 175 -0.97 31.17 -21.48
N GLU A 176 -1.75 31.99 -22.19
CA GLU A 176 -1.35 32.65 -23.42
C GLU A 176 -0.29 33.72 -23.11
N SER A 177 0.76 33.76 -23.91
CA SER A 177 1.72 34.87 -23.95
C SER A 177 1.29 35.83 -25.07
N GLU A 178 0.91 37.05 -24.70
CA GLU A 178 0.98 38.22 -25.57
C GLU A 178 2.44 38.66 -25.69
N ASP A 179 2.92 38.91 -26.91
CA ASP A 179 3.55 40.19 -27.28
C ASP A 179 3.83 40.24 -28.79
N ASP A 180 3.89 41.48 -29.26
CA ASP A 180 3.70 41.99 -30.62
C ASP A 180 4.85 41.76 -31.64
N ASP A 181 4.43 41.79 -32.91
CA ASP A 181 5.04 42.33 -34.15
C ASP A 181 6.56 42.62 -34.25
N GLU A 182 7.22 42.03 -35.25
CA GLU A 182 7.74 42.69 -36.48
C GLU A 182 8.73 41.78 -37.25
N ASP A 183 8.43 41.58 -38.54
CA ASP A 183 9.25 41.34 -39.73
C ASP A 183 10.64 40.66 -39.66
N ASP A 184 10.83 39.58 -40.44
CA ASP A 184 11.57 39.59 -41.72
C ASP A 184 12.32 38.27 -42.05
N ASP A 185 12.18 37.93 -43.32
CA ASP A 185 12.92 37.08 -44.26
C ASP A 185 13.35 35.61 -43.98
N GLY A 186 13.20 34.83 -45.06
CA GLY A 186 13.57 33.41 -45.12
C GLY A 186 15.06 33.16 -45.35
N GLY A 187 15.51 31.93 -45.04
CA GLY A 187 16.84 31.48 -45.46
C GLY A 187 17.32 30.22 -44.73
N LYS A 188 17.83 29.26 -45.50
CA LYS A 188 18.33 27.95 -45.04
C LYS A 188 19.72 28.04 -44.37
N SER A 189 19.93 27.09 -43.46
CA SER A 189 21.18 26.42 -43.04
C SER A 189 22.29 27.24 -42.35
N GLY A 190 22.70 26.75 -41.18
CA GLY A 190 23.96 27.10 -40.53
C GLY A 190 24.24 26.22 -39.30
N GLU A 191 25.08 25.21 -39.47
CA GLU A 191 25.82 24.49 -38.41
C GLU A 191 26.46 25.50 -37.42
N SER A 192 26.67 25.27 -36.13
CA SER A 192 27.51 24.28 -35.42
C SER A 192 27.81 24.92 -34.05
N LYS A 193 28.09 24.16 -32.98
CA LYS A 193 29.14 24.50 -31.95
C LYS A 193 29.24 23.58 -30.74
N ILE A 194 28.24 22.72 -30.43
CA ILE A 194 28.32 21.86 -29.22
C ILE A 194 28.98 20.50 -29.50
N LEU A 195 29.00 20.06 -30.75
CA LEU A 195 29.60 18.77 -31.16
C LEU A 195 31.10 18.82 -31.47
N LYS A 196 31.85 19.72 -30.82
CA LYS A 196 33.32 19.79 -30.93
C LYS A 196 34.07 19.79 -29.59
N LEU A 197 33.43 19.37 -28.50
CA LEU A 197 34.08 19.21 -27.20
C LEU A 197 34.43 17.77 -26.83
N PHE A 198 34.13 16.80 -27.70
CA PHE A 198 34.51 15.41 -27.51
C PHE A 198 35.62 15.04 -28.49
N GLU A 199 36.83 15.55 -28.24
CA GLU A 199 38.06 14.94 -28.72
C GLU A 199 39.27 15.54 -28.01
N SER A 200 39.74 14.87 -26.96
CA SER A 200 41.16 14.58 -26.81
C SER A 200 41.41 13.51 -25.73
N PRO A 201 42.51 12.75 -25.89
CA PRO A 201 42.69 11.41 -25.36
C PRO A 201 43.51 11.41 -24.07
N LEU A 202 43.40 10.32 -23.30
CA LEU A 202 44.31 9.76 -22.29
C LEU A 202 43.52 9.28 -21.07
N LEU A 203 43.34 7.96 -20.96
CA LEU A 203 43.67 7.16 -19.76
C LEU A 203 43.20 5.73 -20.00
N ASN A 204 44.18 4.91 -20.39
CA ASN A 204 44.08 3.47 -20.53
C ASN A 204 44.58 2.86 -19.21
N ASN A 205 43.86 1.92 -18.59
CA ASN A 205 44.57 0.83 -17.91
C ASN A 205 43.74 -0.44 -17.76
N GLN A 206 44.40 -1.53 -18.17
CA GLN A 206 44.02 -2.92 -18.07
C GLN A 206 44.20 -3.40 -16.63
N SER A 207 43.15 -3.84 -15.95
CA SER A 207 43.27 -4.68 -14.73
C SER A 207 41.98 -5.38 -14.26
N MET A 208 41.05 -5.72 -15.17
CA MET A 208 39.85 -6.49 -14.80
C MET A 208 39.78 -7.92 -15.37
N SER A 209 40.85 -8.42 -15.99
CA SER A 209 40.90 -9.74 -16.62
C SER A 209 41.52 -10.85 -15.77
N ASP A 210 42.25 -10.54 -14.69
CA ASP A 210 42.92 -11.56 -13.85
C ASP A 210 42.11 -11.98 -12.62
N TYR A 211 41.09 -11.20 -12.25
CA TYR A 211 40.21 -11.56 -11.13
C TYR A 211 39.11 -12.54 -11.53
N PHE A 212 38.69 -12.52 -12.80
CA PHE A 212 37.62 -13.38 -13.32
C PHE A 212 38.04 -14.83 -13.61
N ARG A 213 39.33 -15.17 -13.50
CA ARG A 213 39.83 -16.54 -13.70
C ARG A 213 40.05 -17.33 -12.40
N LYS A 214 39.85 -16.69 -11.24
CA LYS A 214 40.16 -17.30 -9.92
C LYS A 214 38.94 -17.72 -9.09
N VAL A 215 37.72 -17.43 -9.56
CA VAL A 215 36.47 -17.74 -8.82
C VAL A 215 35.69 -18.90 -9.46
N PHE A 216 35.99 -19.30 -10.69
CA PHE A 216 35.37 -20.44 -11.36
C PHE A 216 36.37 -21.58 -11.56
N GLY A 217 36.40 -22.52 -10.61
CA GLY A 217 37.13 -23.78 -10.79
C GLY A 217 37.12 -24.72 -9.59
N GLY A 218 36.34 -25.80 -9.70
CA GLY A 218 36.85 -27.15 -9.39
C GLY A 218 36.45 -27.79 -8.05
N SER A 219 35.48 -28.70 -8.14
CA SER A 219 35.07 -29.72 -7.17
C SER A 219 36.16 -30.72 -6.75
N ARG A 220 36.05 -31.29 -5.52
CA ARG A 220 36.23 -32.74 -5.20
C ARG A 220 35.93 -33.04 -3.71
N SER A 221 35.11 -34.07 -3.44
CA SER A 221 34.99 -34.82 -2.16
C SER A 221 35.97 -36.02 -2.16
N PRO A 222 36.01 -36.96 -1.17
CA PRO A 222 35.34 -37.07 0.15
C PRO A 222 36.27 -37.50 1.33
N GLY A 223 35.74 -37.65 2.56
CA GLY A 223 36.43 -38.32 3.67
C GLY A 223 35.67 -38.31 5.02
N ASP A 224 35.60 -39.49 5.63
CA ASP A 224 34.71 -40.00 6.70
C ASP A 224 35.17 -39.67 8.16
N GLY A 225 34.31 -39.88 9.17
CA GLY A 225 34.77 -39.90 10.59
C GLY A 225 33.79 -39.57 11.73
N ALA A 226 33.08 -40.60 12.18
CA ALA A 226 32.25 -40.89 13.37
C ALA A 226 32.42 -40.20 14.77
N ALA A 227 31.35 -40.45 15.56
CA ALA A 227 31.20 -40.51 17.04
C ALA A 227 30.80 -39.19 17.75
N GLY A 228 29.82 -39.11 18.66
CA GLY A 228 28.95 -40.08 19.34
C GLY A 228 28.63 -39.51 20.75
N ALA A 229 27.35 -39.41 21.14
CA ALA A 229 26.92 -39.32 22.55
C ALA A 229 25.39 -39.46 22.67
N GLU A 230 24.98 -40.32 23.60
CA GLU A 230 23.62 -40.78 23.88
C GLU A 230 22.86 -39.88 24.88
N MET A 231 21.53 -39.73 24.75
CA MET A 231 20.59 -40.05 25.84
C MET A 231 19.09 -40.01 25.44
N THR A 232 18.40 -41.11 25.80
CA THR A 232 17.01 -41.25 26.32
C THR A 232 15.76 -40.86 25.50
N VAL A 233 15.38 -41.82 24.65
CA VAL A 233 14.04 -42.41 24.40
C VAL A 233 12.80 -41.72 25.01
N ARG A 234 11.97 -41.12 24.13
CA ARG A 234 10.51 -41.34 24.12
C ARG A 234 10.10 -41.86 22.75
N SER A 235 9.40 -42.98 22.75
CA SER A 235 9.12 -43.86 21.62
C SER A 235 8.23 -43.22 20.54
N ILE A 236 8.78 -42.95 19.37
CA ILE A 236 8.05 -42.76 18.12
C ILE A 236 8.77 -43.57 17.04
N ARG A 237 8.01 -44.36 16.27
CA ARG A 237 8.53 -45.33 15.30
C ARG A 237 9.45 -44.64 14.27
N ARG A 238 10.72 -45.06 14.23
CA ARG A 238 11.66 -44.77 13.13
C ARG A 238 11.09 -45.37 11.83
N ALA A 239 10.87 -44.54 10.82
CA ALA A 239 10.74 -45.02 9.46
C ALA A 239 12.12 -45.51 8.97
N GLN A 240 12.16 -46.72 8.42
CA GLN A 240 13.34 -47.27 7.77
C GLN A 240 13.72 -46.43 6.56
N VAL A 241 15.02 -46.41 6.25
CA VAL A 241 15.59 -45.83 5.03
C VAL A 241 14.82 -46.34 3.81
N ILE A 242 14.15 -45.41 3.12
CA ILE A 242 13.35 -45.67 1.93
C ILE A 242 14.26 -45.55 0.70
N GLY A 243 14.36 -46.63 -0.08
CA GLY A 243 15.12 -46.63 -1.33
C GLY A 243 14.53 -45.67 -2.38
N PRO A 244 15.29 -45.28 -3.41
CA PRO A 244 14.99 -44.19 -4.35
C PRO A 244 13.71 -44.36 -5.21
N ASN A 245 12.93 -45.42 -5.01
CA ASN A 245 11.71 -45.74 -5.77
C ASN A 245 10.48 -46.09 -4.91
N ALA A 246 10.47 -45.85 -3.60
CA ALA A 246 9.26 -46.14 -2.83
C ALA A 246 8.23 -45.02 -2.94
N ARG A 247 7.03 -45.37 -3.40
CA ARG A 247 5.85 -44.50 -3.37
C ARG A 247 5.39 -44.35 -1.91
N PRO A 248 5.15 -43.14 -1.40
CA PRO A 248 4.58 -42.96 -0.08
C PRO A 248 3.19 -43.60 -0.03
N VAL A 249 2.93 -44.36 1.04
CA VAL A 249 1.61 -44.98 1.27
C VAL A 249 0.62 -43.87 1.63
N PRO A 250 -0.59 -43.83 1.05
CA PRO A 250 -1.55 -42.76 1.30
C PRO A 250 -1.98 -42.75 2.77
N THR A 251 -1.50 -41.75 3.51
CA THR A 251 -1.95 -41.48 4.88
C THR A 251 -3.35 -40.89 4.80
N ARG A 252 -4.36 -41.59 5.34
CA ARG A 252 -5.71 -41.04 5.48
C ARG A 252 -5.69 -39.85 6.44
N VAL A 253 -5.76 -38.64 5.89
CA VAL A 253 -5.96 -37.40 6.65
C VAL A 253 -7.37 -37.41 7.23
N ARG A 254 -7.49 -37.12 8.53
CA ARG A 254 -8.77 -37.05 9.24
C ARG A 254 -9.30 -35.62 9.12
N PHE A 255 -10.41 -35.46 8.41
CA PHE A 255 -11.07 -34.17 8.18
C PHE A 255 -11.71 -33.66 9.47
N THR A 256 -11.30 -32.49 9.94
CA THR A 256 -12.00 -31.73 10.98
C THR A 256 -12.32 -30.34 10.45
N ASP A 257 -13.28 -30.26 9.54
CA ASP A 257 -13.98 -29.03 9.18
C ASP A 257 -15.41 -29.41 8.80
N ASP A 258 -16.37 -29.09 9.68
CA ASP A 258 -17.80 -29.34 9.46
C ASP A 258 -18.43 -28.32 8.49
N GLY A 259 -17.65 -27.36 7.99
CA GLY A 259 -18.10 -26.44 6.95
C GLY A 259 -17.95 -27.08 5.57
N LYS A 260 -18.97 -27.76 5.05
CA LYS A 260 -19.12 -27.99 3.60
C LYS A 260 -19.63 -26.69 2.95
N PRO A 261 -18.78 -25.83 2.34
CA PRO A 261 -19.27 -24.59 1.73
C PRO A 261 -19.84 -24.87 0.33
N GLY A 262 -19.52 -26.03 -0.27
CA GLY A 262 -19.97 -26.44 -1.59
C GLY A 262 -21.47 -26.73 -1.72
N ALA A 263 -22.22 -26.71 -0.60
CA ALA A 263 -23.68 -26.83 -0.60
C ALA A 263 -24.40 -25.47 -0.55
N ALA A 264 -23.67 -24.35 -0.42
CA ALA A 264 -24.24 -23.02 -0.57
C ALA A 264 -24.46 -22.73 -2.07
N ILE A 265 -25.68 -23.00 -2.51
CA ILE A 265 -26.26 -22.56 -3.78
C ILE A 265 -25.92 -21.06 -3.96
N GLY A 266 -25.00 -20.71 -4.87
CA GLY A 266 -24.78 -19.33 -5.31
C GLY A 266 -23.34 -18.78 -5.31
N VAL A 267 -22.32 -19.48 -4.79
CA VAL A 267 -20.93 -19.01 -4.93
C VAL A 267 -20.44 -19.35 -6.35
N GLY A 268 -20.37 -18.34 -7.21
CA GLY A 268 -19.83 -18.46 -8.57
C GLY A 268 -18.41 -19.01 -8.51
N GLY A 269 -18.10 -20.00 -9.33
CA GLY A 269 -16.73 -20.49 -9.47
C GLY A 269 -16.29 -20.29 -10.91
N ALA A 270 -15.14 -19.65 -11.09
CA ALA A 270 -14.54 -19.45 -12.41
C ALA A 270 -13.99 -20.77 -12.94
N LEU A 271 -14.21 -21.03 -14.22
CA LEU A 271 -13.64 -22.19 -14.90
C LEU A 271 -12.29 -21.79 -15.49
N HIS A 272 -11.28 -22.63 -15.24
CA HIS A 272 -9.91 -22.43 -15.69
C HIS A 272 -9.42 -23.66 -16.47
N PRO A 273 -8.57 -23.44 -17.49
CA PRO A 273 -7.94 -24.53 -18.20
C PRO A 273 -6.87 -25.22 -17.35
N GLU A 274 -6.59 -26.47 -17.69
CA GLU A 274 -5.46 -27.24 -17.14
C GLU A 274 -4.56 -27.70 -18.29
N TRP A 275 -3.24 -27.58 -18.14
CA TRP A 275 -2.26 -28.03 -19.11
C TRP A 275 -2.03 -29.54 -19.01
N ASP A 276 -2.33 -30.25 -20.08
CA ASP A 276 -2.02 -31.68 -20.20
C ASP A 276 -0.64 -31.86 -20.85
N VAL A 277 0.38 -32.13 -20.04
CA VAL A 277 1.76 -32.31 -20.52
C VAL A 277 1.93 -33.54 -21.42
N PHE A 278 1.13 -34.59 -21.25
CA PHE A 278 1.25 -35.81 -22.03
C PHE A 278 0.67 -35.64 -23.42
N ASN A 279 -0.41 -34.88 -23.54
CA ASN A 279 -1.07 -34.57 -24.81
C ASN A 279 -0.65 -33.20 -25.39
N GLN A 280 0.21 -32.45 -24.69
CA GLN A 280 0.68 -31.09 -25.04
C GLN A 280 -0.45 -30.14 -25.44
N ARG A 281 -1.57 -30.18 -24.71
CA ARG A 281 -2.75 -29.36 -25.01
C ARG A 281 -3.44 -28.91 -23.73
N TYR A 282 -4.20 -27.83 -23.83
CA TYR A 282 -5.07 -27.41 -22.75
C TYR A 282 -6.36 -28.24 -22.72
N LYS A 283 -6.80 -28.57 -21.51
CA LYS A 283 -8.16 -29.01 -21.23
C LYS A 283 -8.96 -27.76 -20.86
N PRO A 284 -9.83 -27.25 -21.74
CA PRO A 284 -10.62 -26.05 -21.45
C PRO A 284 -11.62 -26.34 -20.32
N ASP A 285 -11.91 -25.33 -19.51
CA ASP A 285 -12.92 -25.36 -18.44
C ASP A 285 -12.83 -26.57 -17.51
N TRP A 286 -11.62 -27.05 -17.26
CA TRP A 286 -11.38 -28.31 -16.57
C TRP A 286 -11.42 -28.17 -15.05
N CYS A 287 -10.92 -27.05 -14.55
CA CYS A 287 -10.82 -26.77 -13.13
C CYS A 287 -11.81 -25.67 -12.74
N ARG A 288 -12.58 -25.88 -11.67
CA ARG A 288 -13.48 -24.86 -11.11
C ARG A 288 -12.83 -24.26 -9.86
N VAL A 289 -12.45 -22.99 -9.97
CA VAL A 289 -11.89 -22.19 -8.88
C VAL A 289 -13.00 -21.41 -8.20
N ILE A 290 -13.07 -21.50 -6.87
CA ILE A 290 -14.13 -20.93 -6.04
C ILE A 290 -13.46 -20.07 -4.98
N ASP A 291 -13.58 -18.75 -5.13
CA ASP A 291 -13.22 -17.78 -4.12
C ASP A 291 -14.38 -17.56 -3.14
N TYR A 292 -14.08 -17.47 -1.85
CA TYR A 292 -15.10 -17.19 -0.84
C TYR A 292 -14.51 -16.52 0.40
N PRO A 293 -15.23 -15.59 1.04
CA PRO A 293 -14.72 -14.91 2.23
C PRO A 293 -14.65 -15.86 3.43
N LEU A 294 -13.50 -15.89 4.11
CA LEU A 294 -13.39 -16.55 5.41
C LEU A 294 -14.13 -15.72 6.47
N THR A 295 -15.28 -16.23 6.92
CA THR A 295 -16.03 -15.66 8.04
C THR A 295 -15.47 -16.20 9.35
N VAL A 296 -15.08 -15.29 10.25
CA VAL A 296 -14.47 -15.62 11.53
C VAL A 296 -15.40 -15.20 12.66
N ALA A 297 -15.66 -16.10 13.61
CA ALA A 297 -16.27 -15.73 14.89
C ALA A 297 -15.28 -14.88 15.70
N ALA A 298 -15.80 -13.89 16.44
CA ALA A 298 -15.06 -12.76 17.03
C ALA A 298 -14.07 -13.09 18.18
N ASP A 299 -13.37 -14.22 18.14
CA ASP A 299 -12.23 -14.46 19.04
C ASP A 299 -10.97 -13.82 18.44
N VAL A 300 -10.87 -12.51 18.67
CA VAL A 300 -9.72 -11.69 18.31
C VAL A 300 -8.69 -11.80 19.42
N SER A 301 -7.98 -12.93 19.50
CA SER A 301 -6.71 -12.93 20.22
C SER A 301 -5.68 -12.13 19.42
N GLU A 302 -5.04 -11.16 20.08
CA GLU A 302 -3.90 -10.42 19.57
C GLU A 302 -2.71 -11.37 19.38
N ALA A 303 -2.72 -12.15 18.30
CA ALA A 303 -1.48 -12.75 17.82
C ALA A 303 -0.63 -11.61 17.24
N GLY A 304 0.37 -11.19 18.01
CA GLY A 304 1.39 -10.25 17.54
C GLY A 304 2.05 -10.81 16.29
N VAL A 305 2.08 -10.02 15.21
CA VAL A 305 2.93 -10.33 14.05
C VAL A 305 4.34 -9.91 14.43
N ALA A 306 5.30 -10.82 14.34
CA ALA A 306 6.70 -10.50 14.57
C ALA A 306 7.14 -9.42 13.56
N HIS A 307 7.67 -8.30 14.07
CA HIS A 307 8.20 -7.23 13.23
C HIS A 307 9.58 -7.65 12.74
N ASP A 308 9.78 -7.67 11.42
CA ASP A 308 11.07 -7.97 10.81
C ASP A 308 11.66 -6.68 10.21
N ASP A 309 12.50 -6.01 11.00
CA ASP A 309 13.17 -4.77 10.59
C ASP A 309 14.14 -4.97 9.42
N VAL A 310 14.66 -6.18 9.24
CA VAL A 310 15.55 -6.49 8.10
C VAL A 310 14.70 -6.54 6.84
N LEU A 311 13.61 -7.28 6.86
CA LEU A 311 12.66 -7.38 5.75
C LEU A 311 12.13 -6.01 5.37
N ARG A 312 11.70 -5.21 6.35
CA ARG A 312 11.21 -3.83 6.13
C ARG A 312 12.26 -2.98 5.43
N ARG A 313 13.50 -2.95 5.95
CA ARG A 313 14.59 -2.15 5.35
C ARG A 313 14.95 -2.61 3.94
N ARG A 314 14.87 -3.91 3.67
CA ARG A 314 15.16 -4.48 2.34
C ARG A 314 14.05 -4.17 1.36
N LEU A 315 12.81 -4.49 1.70
CA LEU A 315 11.65 -4.18 0.87
C LEU A 315 11.48 -2.67 0.63
N ALA A 316 11.86 -1.80 1.58
CA ALA A 316 11.86 -0.34 1.38
C ALA A 316 12.74 0.12 0.20
N ARG A 317 13.75 -0.66 -0.19
CA ARG A 317 14.63 -0.37 -1.34
C ARG A 317 14.00 -0.72 -2.69
N VAL A 318 12.90 -1.49 -2.68
CA VAL A 318 12.16 -1.84 -3.88
C VAL A 318 11.33 -0.62 -4.32
N GLY A 319 11.94 0.22 -5.15
CA GLY A 319 11.29 1.35 -5.81
C GLY A 319 11.10 1.05 -7.30
N LEU A 320 9.85 1.13 -7.78
CA LEU A 320 9.49 0.63 -9.12
C LEU A 320 9.12 1.75 -10.10
N GLY A 321 8.60 2.87 -9.60
CA GLY A 321 8.20 4.00 -10.43
C GLY A 321 9.05 5.25 -10.18
N PRO A 322 9.12 6.17 -11.15
CA PRO A 322 9.79 7.46 -10.96
C PRO A 322 9.08 8.27 -9.88
N LYS A 323 9.86 8.90 -9.01
CA LYS A 323 9.45 9.87 -7.99
C LYS A 323 10.39 11.06 -8.11
N VAL A 324 9.80 12.24 -8.24
CA VAL A 324 10.55 13.50 -8.26
C VAL A 324 10.74 13.93 -6.81
N LEU A 325 11.99 14.04 -6.38
CA LEU A 325 12.37 14.65 -5.12
C LEU A 325 12.64 16.14 -5.37
N ARG A 326 11.97 16.99 -4.60
CA ARG A 326 12.07 18.44 -4.68
C ARG A 326 13.07 18.98 -3.67
N GLY A 327 13.55 20.21 -3.89
CA GLY A 327 14.38 20.91 -2.92
C GLY A 327 15.74 20.23 -2.67
N ARG A 328 16.49 19.93 -3.72
CA ARG A 328 17.80 19.25 -3.63
C ARG A 328 18.93 20.21 -3.98
N ALA A 329 20.09 20.02 -3.38
CA ALA A 329 21.30 20.81 -3.69
C ALA A 329 21.86 20.52 -5.09
N ASP A 330 21.53 19.34 -5.62
CA ASP A 330 21.97 18.87 -6.93
C ASP A 330 20.86 18.00 -7.53
N GLY A 331 20.73 18.00 -8.85
CA GLY A 331 19.67 17.30 -9.56
C GLY A 331 19.65 17.59 -11.06
N ASP A 332 18.78 16.87 -11.77
CA ASP A 332 18.73 16.88 -13.23
C ASP A 332 18.00 18.10 -13.81
N ASP A 333 17.19 18.78 -12.99
CA ASP A 333 16.25 19.82 -13.42
C ASP A 333 16.03 20.85 -12.30
N LEU A 334 15.49 22.03 -12.60
CA LEU A 334 15.27 23.10 -11.61
C LEU A 334 13.86 23.03 -11.03
N ASP A 335 13.77 23.14 -9.70
CA ASP A 335 12.53 23.33 -8.97
C ASP A 335 12.18 24.82 -8.95
N ILE A 336 11.29 25.22 -9.86
CA ILE A 336 10.89 26.62 -10.03
C ILE A 336 10.30 27.19 -8.73
N GLU A 337 9.56 26.39 -7.96
CA GLU A 337 9.00 26.85 -6.67
C GLU A 337 10.12 27.14 -5.66
N ALA A 338 11.07 26.21 -5.50
CA ALA A 338 12.19 26.39 -4.58
C ALA A 338 13.14 27.52 -5.02
N LEU A 339 13.30 27.75 -6.32
CA LEU A 339 14.08 28.85 -6.88
C LEU A 339 13.42 30.21 -6.59
N ILE A 340 12.09 30.30 -6.73
CA ILE A 340 11.33 31.49 -6.36
C ILE A 340 11.49 31.78 -4.87
N ASP A 341 11.33 30.76 -4.01
CA ASP A 341 11.49 30.91 -2.56
C ASP A 341 12.91 31.36 -2.20
N LEU A 342 13.95 30.77 -2.80
CA LEU A 342 15.34 31.20 -2.61
C LEU A 342 15.53 32.68 -2.99
N PHE A 343 14.97 33.12 -4.12
CA PHE A 343 15.09 34.50 -4.55
C PHE A 343 14.36 35.47 -3.62
N VAL A 344 13.18 35.09 -3.12
CA VAL A 344 12.43 35.86 -2.12
C VAL A 344 13.21 35.98 -0.81
N ASP A 345 13.81 34.89 -0.35
CA ASP A 345 14.61 34.88 0.88
C ASP A 345 15.88 35.74 0.75
N LEU A 346 16.59 35.64 -0.37
CA LEU A 346 17.77 36.46 -0.68
C LEU A 346 17.41 37.95 -0.71
N GLN A 347 16.30 38.32 -1.33
CA GLN A 347 15.81 39.71 -1.35
C GLN A 347 15.34 40.19 0.03
N SER A 348 14.93 39.27 0.90
CA SER A 348 14.57 39.55 2.28
C SER A 348 15.78 39.62 3.23
N GLY A 349 17.01 39.44 2.70
CA GLY A 349 18.26 39.46 3.46
C GLY A 349 18.58 38.16 4.19
N PHE A 350 17.86 37.08 3.89
CA PHE A 350 18.12 35.73 4.40
C PHE A 350 18.91 34.92 3.37
N SER A 351 19.89 34.11 3.83
CA SER A 351 20.67 33.22 2.96
C SER A 351 20.37 31.76 3.32
N PRO A 352 19.29 31.16 2.77
CA PRO A 352 19.00 29.75 2.97
C PRO A 352 19.91 28.87 2.09
N PRO A 353 20.01 27.55 2.37
CA PRO A 353 20.71 26.61 1.51
C PRO A 353 20.11 26.54 0.09
N GLU A 354 20.96 26.49 -0.94
CA GLU A 354 20.59 26.48 -2.38
C GLU A 354 20.02 25.13 -2.83
N HIS A 355 18.89 24.75 -2.26
CA HIS A 355 18.20 23.51 -2.57
C HIS A 355 17.17 23.72 -3.69
N VAL A 356 17.64 24.05 -4.90
CA VAL A 356 16.78 24.48 -6.02
C VAL A 356 16.61 23.43 -7.11
N TYR A 357 17.17 22.23 -6.94
CA TYR A 357 17.11 21.18 -7.96
C TYR A 357 16.06 20.11 -7.66
N LEU A 358 15.57 19.51 -8.73
CA LEU A 358 14.74 18.32 -8.77
C LEU A 358 15.62 17.10 -9.03
N GLU A 359 15.40 16.02 -8.27
CA GLU A 359 16.10 14.76 -8.45
C GLU A 359 15.09 13.65 -8.79
N ARG A 360 15.23 13.01 -9.96
CA ARG A 360 14.30 11.96 -10.42
C ARG A 360 14.84 10.59 -10.02
N ARG A 361 14.24 9.93 -9.04
CA ARG A 361 14.62 8.57 -8.61
C ARG A 361 13.49 7.58 -8.78
N LYS A 362 13.79 6.30 -9.04
CA LYS A 362 12.79 5.23 -9.04
C LYS A 362 12.39 4.85 -7.61
N LEU A 363 11.59 5.67 -6.93
CA LEU A 363 11.16 5.46 -5.54
C LEU A 363 9.66 5.30 -5.36
N ALA A 364 8.85 5.52 -6.41
CA ALA A 364 7.40 5.34 -6.30
C ALA A 364 7.08 3.85 -6.19
N ARG A 365 6.20 3.51 -5.25
CA ARG A 365 5.72 2.15 -5.00
C ARG A 365 4.37 1.98 -5.66
N ASN A 366 4.40 1.64 -6.94
CA ASN A 366 3.22 1.31 -7.73
C ASN A 366 3.13 -0.21 -7.89
N LEU A 367 3.18 -0.93 -6.77
CA LEU A 367 3.22 -2.39 -6.71
C LEU A 367 1.93 -2.94 -6.09
N GLY A 368 1.38 -3.92 -6.78
CA GLY A 368 0.28 -4.74 -6.31
C GLY A 368 0.75 -6.16 -6.06
N VAL A 369 0.57 -6.66 -4.84
CA VAL A 369 1.05 -7.99 -4.42
C VAL A 369 -0.12 -8.87 -3.98
N LEU A 370 -0.27 -10.04 -4.58
CA LEU A 370 -1.16 -11.08 -4.05
C LEU A 370 -0.31 -12.18 -3.44
N ILE A 371 -0.51 -12.42 -2.14
CA ILE A 371 0.14 -13.50 -1.40
C ILE A 371 -0.82 -14.70 -1.42
N LEU A 372 -0.42 -15.77 -2.10
CA LEU A 372 -1.13 -17.03 -2.19
C LEU A 372 -0.49 -18.05 -1.25
N ILE A 373 -1.20 -18.43 -0.20
CA ILE A 373 -0.72 -19.34 0.84
C ILE A 373 -1.26 -20.74 0.61
N ASP A 374 -0.39 -21.73 0.55
CA ASP A 374 -0.79 -23.13 0.51
C ASP A 374 -1.38 -23.56 1.85
N ALA A 375 -2.63 -24.00 1.83
CA ALA A 375 -3.37 -24.51 2.99
C ALA A 375 -3.74 -25.99 2.81
N SER A 376 -2.99 -26.74 2.00
CA SER A 376 -3.17 -28.16 1.76
C SER A 376 -2.67 -29.04 2.93
N GLY A 377 -3.11 -30.30 2.94
CA GLY A 377 -2.80 -31.25 4.02
C GLY A 377 -1.33 -31.68 4.12
N SER A 378 -0.46 -31.40 3.13
CA SER A 378 0.99 -31.65 3.24
C SER A 378 1.68 -30.69 4.21
N ALA A 379 1.06 -29.55 4.53
CA ALA A 379 1.61 -28.55 5.43
C ALA A 379 1.60 -28.94 6.93
N VAL A 380 1.31 -30.21 7.24
CA VAL A 380 1.30 -30.80 8.59
C VAL A 380 2.64 -31.46 8.95
N ASP A 381 3.58 -31.55 8.00
CA ASP A 381 4.95 -31.96 8.33
C ASP A 381 5.56 -30.96 9.32
N ALA A 382 6.08 -31.48 10.44
CA ALA A 382 6.67 -30.67 11.50
C ALA A 382 8.15 -30.43 11.21
N ASP A 383 8.62 -29.22 11.45
CA ASP A 383 10.04 -28.90 11.43
C ASP A 383 10.81 -29.62 12.55
N ALA A 384 12.14 -29.52 12.53
CA ALA A 384 13.00 -30.08 13.58
C ALA A 384 12.77 -29.43 14.98
N GLY A 385 12.02 -28.33 15.05
CA GLY A 385 11.64 -27.59 16.26
C GLY A 385 10.21 -27.86 16.77
N GLY A 386 9.44 -28.70 16.10
CA GLY A 386 8.06 -29.06 16.47
C GLY A 386 6.96 -28.10 16.00
N LEU A 387 7.24 -27.11 15.14
CA LEU A 387 6.23 -26.26 14.51
C LEU A 387 5.83 -26.85 13.14
N ALA A 388 4.53 -26.85 12.82
CA ALA A 388 4.05 -27.28 11.51
C ALA A 388 4.55 -26.33 10.42
N VAL A 389 4.94 -26.86 9.24
CA VAL A 389 5.33 -26.06 8.06
C VAL A 389 4.28 -24.99 7.74
N HIS A 390 2.99 -25.33 7.87
CA HIS A 390 1.88 -24.39 7.76
C HIS A 390 2.02 -23.17 8.69
N ASP A 391 2.44 -23.34 9.94
CA ASP A 391 2.58 -22.23 10.88
C ASP A 391 3.67 -21.25 10.45
N HIS A 392 4.75 -21.75 9.86
CA HIS A 392 5.81 -20.92 9.31
C HIS A 392 5.34 -20.13 8.09
N GLN A 393 4.65 -20.78 7.15
CA GLN A 393 4.08 -20.13 5.97
C GLN A 393 3.02 -19.08 6.36
N ARG A 394 2.15 -19.40 7.32
CA ARG A 394 1.15 -18.49 7.87
C ARG A 394 1.79 -17.25 8.51
N ARG A 395 2.80 -17.44 9.35
CA ARG A 395 3.54 -16.32 9.97
C ARG A 395 4.26 -15.48 8.92
N ALA A 396 4.90 -16.13 7.95
CA ALA A 396 5.59 -15.45 6.87
C ALA A 396 4.63 -14.58 6.03
N ALA A 397 3.45 -15.12 5.68
CA ALA A 397 2.42 -14.37 4.98
C ALA A 397 1.95 -13.14 5.79
N ALA A 398 1.74 -13.31 7.10
CA ALA A 398 1.34 -12.20 7.97
C ALA A 398 2.41 -11.10 8.01
N THR A 399 3.68 -11.47 8.19
CA THR A 399 4.80 -10.52 8.24
C THR A 399 5.01 -9.82 6.89
N LEU A 400 4.94 -10.54 5.77
CA LEU A 400 5.01 -9.97 4.42
C LEU A 400 3.86 -9.01 4.16
N ALA A 401 2.61 -9.40 4.49
CA ALA A 401 1.43 -8.58 4.27
C ALA A 401 1.50 -7.26 5.04
N VAL A 402 1.85 -7.31 6.33
CA VAL A 402 2.02 -6.10 7.16
C VAL A 402 3.14 -5.22 6.60
N THR A 403 4.29 -5.81 6.29
CA THR A 403 5.47 -5.04 5.87
C THR A 403 5.24 -4.34 4.54
N LEU A 404 4.62 -5.02 3.56
CA LEU A 404 4.31 -4.45 2.26
C LEU A 404 3.23 -3.35 2.36
N GLU A 405 2.19 -3.53 3.18
CA GLU A 405 1.20 -2.48 3.44
C GLU A 405 1.80 -1.25 4.11
N GLU A 406 2.64 -1.44 5.13
CA GLU A 406 3.31 -0.33 5.84
C GLU A 406 4.24 0.48 4.92
N LEU A 407 4.77 -0.16 3.87
CA LEU A 407 5.56 0.50 2.84
C LEU A 407 4.70 1.22 1.80
N GLY A 408 3.39 0.97 1.75
CA GLY A 408 2.43 1.61 0.85
C GLY A 408 2.05 0.79 -0.38
N ASP A 409 2.35 -0.52 -0.42
CA ASP A 409 1.94 -1.40 -1.52
C ASP A 409 0.48 -1.86 -1.35
N ARG A 410 -0.23 -2.10 -2.47
CA ARG A 410 -1.55 -2.74 -2.44
C ARG A 410 -1.35 -4.24 -2.28
N VAL A 411 -1.82 -4.82 -1.18
CA VAL A 411 -1.62 -6.25 -0.89
C VAL A 411 -2.96 -6.97 -0.84
N ALA A 412 -3.04 -8.21 -1.31
CA ALA A 412 -4.12 -9.13 -1.00
C ALA A 412 -3.55 -10.47 -0.50
N VAL A 413 -4.30 -11.17 0.33
CA VAL A 413 -3.91 -12.46 0.91
C VAL A 413 -5.03 -13.47 0.70
N TYR A 414 -4.71 -14.53 -0.03
CA TYR A 414 -5.59 -15.64 -0.32
C TYR A 414 -4.91 -16.93 0.12
N ALA A 415 -5.69 -17.86 0.63
CA ALA A 415 -5.24 -19.24 0.79
C ALA A 415 -5.61 -20.04 -0.45
N PHE A 416 -5.00 -21.20 -0.59
CA PHE A 416 -5.31 -22.15 -1.65
C PHE A 416 -5.39 -23.56 -1.08
N ARG A 417 -6.44 -24.29 -1.47
CA ARG A 417 -6.57 -25.73 -1.26
C ARG A 417 -7.47 -26.32 -2.34
N SER A 418 -7.35 -27.59 -2.64
CA SER A 418 -8.18 -28.26 -3.65
C SER A 418 -8.82 -29.55 -3.13
N GLN A 419 -9.95 -29.90 -3.72
CA GLN A 419 -10.65 -31.17 -3.52
C GLN A 419 -11.06 -31.69 -4.90
N GLY A 420 -10.08 -32.19 -5.66
CA GLY A 420 -10.26 -32.49 -7.07
C GLY A 420 -10.45 -31.25 -7.94
N ARG A 421 -10.58 -31.47 -9.25
CA ARG A 421 -10.71 -30.40 -10.26
C ARG A 421 -11.96 -29.52 -10.11
N HIS A 422 -13.04 -30.04 -9.52
CA HIS A 422 -14.33 -29.33 -9.44
C HIS A 422 -14.45 -28.39 -8.24
N ALA A 423 -13.49 -28.44 -7.32
CA ALA A 423 -13.52 -27.70 -6.07
C ALA A 423 -12.11 -27.25 -5.72
N VAL A 424 -11.60 -26.31 -6.49
CA VAL A 424 -10.36 -25.60 -6.20
C VAL A 424 -10.72 -24.34 -5.41
N HIS A 425 -10.37 -24.28 -4.14
CA HIS A 425 -10.81 -23.23 -3.22
C HIS A 425 -9.74 -22.15 -3.06
N LEU A 426 -10.18 -20.89 -3.15
CA LEU A 426 -9.41 -19.70 -2.81
C LEU A 426 -10.05 -18.94 -1.63
N PRO A 427 -9.90 -19.43 -0.38
CA PRO A 427 -10.41 -18.71 0.77
C PRO A 427 -9.79 -17.31 0.87
N VAL A 428 -10.62 -16.27 0.96
CA VAL A 428 -10.18 -14.88 1.03
C VAL A 428 -9.88 -14.52 2.48
N ILE A 429 -8.60 -14.27 2.78
CA ILE A 429 -8.17 -13.73 4.07
C ILE A 429 -8.31 -12.21 4.06
N LYS A 430 -7.83 -11.58 2.98
CA LYS A 430 -7.75 -10.13 2.84
C LYS A 430 -7.77 -9.73 1.36
N THR A 431 -8.71 -8.89 0.96
CA THR A 431 -8.75 -8.30 -0.40
C THR A 431 -7.85 -7.05 -0.49
N PHE A 432 -7.68 -6.51 -1.70
CA PHE A 432 -6.85 -5.31 -1.92
C PHE A 432 -7.38 -4.02 -1.26
N ASP A 433 -8.69 -3.96 -0.99
CA ASP A 433 -9.35 -2.78 -0.40
C ASP A 433 -9.47 -2.86 1.12
N GLN A 434 -9.13 -4.01 1.71
CA GLN A 434 -9.12 -4.22 3.15
C GLN A 434 -7.72 -3.91 3.70
N SER A 435 -7.63 -3.36 4.90
CA SER A 435 -6.35 -3.27 5.62
C SER A 435 -6.05 -4.59 6.34
N PHE A 436 -4.78 -4.98 6.41
CA PHE A 436 -4.36 -6.18 7.15
C PHE A 436 -4.27 -5.92 8.66
N GLY A 437 -5.43 -5.71 9.27
CA GLY A 437 -5.60 -5.51 10.71
C GLY A 437 -5.85 -6.80 11.48
N ALA A 438 -6.44 -6.67 12.68
CA ALA A 438 -6.74 -7.78 13.57
C ALA A 438 -7.64 -8.85 12.92
N VAL A 439 -8.60 -8.43 12.08
CA VAL A 439 -9.52 -9.36 11.36
C VAL A 439 -8.78 -10.22 10.35
N GLY A 440 -7.87 -9.65 9.56
CA GLY A 440 -7.04 -10.40 8.60
C GLY A 440 -6.14 -11.41 9.32
N ARG A 441 -5.56 -11.02 10.45
CA ARG A 441 -4.77 -11.92 11.32
C ARG A 441 -5.61 -13.04 11.90
N ALA A 442 -6.83 -12.76 12.37
CA ALA A 442 -7.73 -13.78 12.90
C ALA A 442 -8.13 -14.80 11.83
N ARG A 443 -8.49 -14.33 10.61
CA ARG A 443 -8.75 -15.19 9.44
C ARG A 443 -7.58 -16.09 9.10
N LEU A 444 -6.39 -15.50 9.05
CA LEU A 444 -5.17 -16.23 8.76
C LEU A 444 -4.87 -17.26 9.86
N ASN A 445 -5.10 -16.92 11.13
CA ASN A 445 -4.91 -17.82 12.26
C ASN A 445 -5.88 -19.00 12.30
N GLN A 446 -7.08 -18.82 11.77
CA GLN A 446 -8.09 -19.89 11.66
C GLN A 446 -7.91 -20.76 10.42
N LEU A 447 -6.98 -20.42 9.53
CA LEU A 447 -6.66 -21.27 8.39
C LEU A 447 -6.14 -22.63 8.90
N GLN A 448 -6.83 -23.70 8.53
CA GLN A 448 -6.45 -25.07 8.88
C GLN A 448 -6.03 -25.84 7.62
N PRO A 449 -4.82 -26.46 7.63
CA PRO A 449 -4.36 -27.32 6.54
C PRO A 449 -5.35 -28.43 6.22
N SER A 450 -5.80 -28.52 4.97
CA SER A 450 -6.77 -29.53 4.54
C SER A 450 -6.83 -29.65 3.02
N GLY A 451 -7.20 -30.84 2.54
CA GLY A 451 -7.31 -31.11 1.10
C GLY A 451 -5.94 -31.26 0.43
N TYR A 452 -5.92 -30.94 -0.86
CA TYR A 452 -4.85 -31.24 -1.82
C TYR A 452 -4.33 -29.97 -2.51
N THR A 453 -3.33 -30.09 -3.38
CA THR A 453 -2.59 -28.98 -4.00
C THR A 453 -2.65 -29.00 -5.54
N ARG A 454 -3.78 -28.65 -6.13
CA ARG A 454 -3.94 -28.45 -7.60
C ARG A 454 -3.41 -27.09 -8.08
N LEU A 455 -2.12 -26.85 -7.83
CA LEU A 455 -1.50 -25.52 -7.80
C LEU A 455 -1.70 -24.68 -9.07
N GLY A 456 -1.62 -25.26 -10.28
CA GLY A 456 -1.76 -24.52 -11.52
C GLY A 456 -3.12 -23.81 -11.65
N ALA A 457 -4.21 -24.45 -11.24
CA ALA A 457 -5.53 -23.82 -11.19
C ALA A 457 -5.59 -22.68 -10.15
N GLY A 458 -4.95 -22.85 -8.99
CA GLY A 458 -4.84 -21.81 -7.97
C GLY A 458 -4.09 -20.58 -8.43
N ILE A 459 -2.97 -20.78 -9.13
CA ILE A 459 -2.15 -19.72 -9.72
C ILE A 459 -2.96 -18.95 -10.77
N ARG A 460 -3.69 -19.64 -11.65
CA ARG A 460 -4.55 -19.00 -12.66
C ARG A 460 -5.68 -18.18 -12.01
N GLY A 461 -6.33 -18.73 -10.99
CA GLY A 461 -7.36 -18.01 -10.23
C GLY A 461 -6.81 -16.76 -9.54
N ALA A 462 -5.67 -16.87 -8.87
CA ALA A 462 -4.98 -15.71 -8.27
C ALA A 462 -4.53 -14.68 -9.32
N GLY A 463 -4.10 -15.13 -10.50
CA GLY A 463 -3.77 -14.29 -11.64
C GLY A 463 -4.96 -13.45 -12.11
N GLU A 464 -6.15 -14.03 -12.22
CA GLU A 464 -7.37 -13.28 -12.58
C GLU A 464 -7.72 -12.19 -11.55
N ILE A 465 -7.60 -12.51 -10.26
CA ILE A 465 -7.82 -11.52 -9.18
C ILE A 465 -6.80 -10.38 -9.28
N LEU A 466 -5.52 -10.70 -9.51
CA LEU A 466 -4.48 -9.69 -9.75
C LEU A 466 -4.78 -8.82 -10.98
N LYS A 467 -5.29 -9.39 -12.07
CA LYS A 467 -5.60 -8.63 -13.29
C LYS A 467 -6.78 -7.68 -13.10
N SER A 468 -7.81 -8.12 -12.37
CA SER A 468 -9.08 -7.41 -12.25
C SER A 468 -9.08 -6.35 -11.14
N GLU A 469 -8.48 -6.64 -9.98
CA GLU A 469 -8.70 -5.81 -8.77
C GLU A 469 -7.52 -4.89 -8.42
N VAL A 470 -6.30 -5.20 -8.87
CA VAL A 470 -5.08 -4.61 -8.31
C VAL A 470 -4.81 -3.15 -8.72
N GLY A 471 -5.32 -2.70 -9.87
CA GLY A 471 -5.23 -1.30 -10.30
C GLY A 471 -3.82 -0.68 -10.41
N THR A 472 -2.74 -1.46 -10.26
CA THR A 472 -1.35 -0.99 -10.33
C THR A 472 -0.65 -1.46 -11.61
N PRO A 473 0.34 -0.69 -12.12
CA PRO A 473 1.11 -1.07 -13.30
C PRO A 473 2.04 -2.27 -13.03
N ASN A 474 2.62 -2.37 -11.82
CA ASN A 474 3.44 -3.52 -11.45
C ASN A 474 2.59 -4.48 -10.61
N ARG A 475 2.64 -5.76 -10.96
CA ARG A 475 1.84 -6.83 -10.35
C ARG A 475 2.75 -8.01 -10.01
N LEU A 476 2.65 -8.51 -8.78
CA LEU A 476 3.45 -9.61 -8.27
C LEU A 476 2.57 -10.63 -7.56
N LEU A 477 2.63 -11.88 -8.01
CA LEU A 477 2.12 -13.04 -7.29
C LEU A 477 3.24 -13.60 -6.41
N VAL A 478 3.02 -13.66 -5.09
CA VAL A 478 3.90 -14.36 -4.15
C VAL A 478 3.24 -15.65 -3.74
N VAL A 479 3.83 -16.80 -4.08
CA VAL A 479 3.30 -18.12 -3.71
C VAL A 479 4.10 -18.67 -2.53
N LEU A 480 3.43 -18.97 -1.42
CA LEU A 480 4.02 -19.66 -0.28
C LEU A 480 3.57 -21.11 -0.28
N SER A 481 4.44 -22.02 -0.72
CA SER A 481 4.13 -23.45 -0.85
C SER A 481 5.41 -24.27 -0.69
N ASP A 482 5.27 -25.53 -0.27
CA ASP A 482 6.35 -26.52 -0.20
C ASP A 482 6.82 -26.98 -1.60
N GLY A 483 6.09 -26.58 -2.66
CA GLY A 483 6.38 -26.90 -4.04
C GLY A 483 6.02 -28.33 -4.43
N PHE A 484 5.11 -28.97 -3.70
CA PHE A 484 4.69 -30.35 -3.96
C PHE A 484 3.23 -30.44 -4.45
N PRO A 485 2.96 -30.12 -5.73
CA PRO A 485 1.60 -30.14 -6.26
C PRO A 485 1.08 -31.59 -6.38
N TYR A 486 -0.06 -31.87 -5.74
CA TYR A 486 -0.65 -33.21 -5.66
C TYR A 486 -2.16 -33.12 -5.45
N ASP A 487 -2.97 -33.75 -6.30
CA ASP A 487 -4.44 -33.90 -6.19
C ASP A 487 -4.91 -35.11 -7.02
N ASP A 488 -6.19 -35.49 -6.93
CA ASP A 488 -6.75 -36.62 -7.69
C ASP A 488 -6.57 -36.44 -9.20
N GLY A 489 -5.90 -37.41 -9.82
CA GLY A 489 -5.50 -37.38 -11.24
C GLY A 489 -4.53 -36.26 -11.60
N TYR A 490 -3.85 -35.66 -10.63
CA TYR A 490 -2.94 -34.53 -10.77
C TYR A 490 -1.69 -34.75 -9.89
N GLU A 491 -0.72 -35.49 -10.42
CA GLU A 491 0.44 -35.93 -9.62
C GLU A 491 1.75 -35.91 -10.44
N GLY A 492 2.87 -35.84 -9.73
CA GLY A 492 4.22 -35.96 -10.29
C GLY A 492 4.44 -35.01 -11.48
N ARG A 493 5.03 -35.54 -12.57
CA ARG A 493 5.36 -34.74 -13.75
C ARG A 493 4.18 -33.97 -14.34
N TYR A 494 2.96 -34.48 -14.22
CA TYR A 494 1.77 -33.78 -14.73
C TYR A 494 1.51 -32.52 -13.91
N ALA A 495 1.49 -32.67 -12.59
CA ALA A 495 1.25 -31.57 -11.65
C ALA A 495 2.39 -30.52 -11.67
N GLU A 496 3.64 -30.97 -11.77
CA GLU A 496 4.81 -30.10 -11.94
C GLU A 496 4.67 -29.28 -13.22
N ALA A 497 4.35 -29.92 -14.35
CA ALA A 497 4.27 -29.26 -15.64
C ALA A 497 3.10 -28.28 -15.77
N ASP A 498 1.92 -28.57 -15.20
CA ASP A 498 0.80 -27.62 -15.22
C ASP A 498 1.09 -26.38 -14.36
N SER A 499 1.69 -26.57 -13.19
CA SER A 499 2.10 -25.46 -12.31
C SER A 499 3.15 -24.58 -12.98
N TYR A 500 4.15 -25.20 -13.60
CA TYR A 500 5.19 -24.52 -14.38
C TYR A 500 4.57 -23.67 -15.51
N ARG A 501 3.61 -24.24 -16.25
CA ARG A 501 2.89 -23.54 -17.33
C ARG A 501 2.04 -22.40 -16.81
N ALA A 502 1.32 -22.58 -15.70
CA ALA A 502 0.52 -21.52 -15.10
C ALA A 502 1.38 -20.29 -14.74
N LEU A 503 2.58 -20.50 -14.18
CA LEU A 503 3.52 -19.41 -13.88
C LEU A 503 4.04 -18.73 -15.15
N GLU A 504 4.35 -19.49 -16.20
CA GLU A 504 4.77 -18.96 -17.50
C GLU A 504 3.66 -18.12 -18.16
N GLU A 505 2.41 -18.55 -18.05
CA GLU A 505 1.23 -17.83 -18.54
C GLU A 505 1.09 -16.47 -17.83
N LEU A 506 1.11 -16.44 -16.50
CA LEU A 506 1.00 -15.19 -15.73
C LEU A 506 2.12 -14.21 -16.09
N ARG A 507 3.35 -14.71 -16.27
CA ARG A 507 4.48 -13.89 -16.73
C ARG A 507 4.26 -13.31 -18.11
N ALA A 508 3.73 -14.11 -19.04
CA ALA A 508 3.39 -13.63 -20.38
C ALA A 508 2.31 -12.54 -20.35
N GLU A 509 1.46 -12.52 -19.33
CA GLU A 509 0.44 -11.50 -19.06
C GLU A 509 0.95 -10.28 -18.27
N GLY A 510 2.26 -10.19 -17.99
CA GLY A 510 2.86 -9.07 -17.27
C GLY A 510 2.74 -9.15 -15.75
N ILE A 511 2.48 -10.34 -15.18
CA ILE A 511 2.44 -10.58 -13.74
C ILE A 511 3.75 -11.28 -13.32
N ALA A 512 4.51 -10.65 -12.44
CA ALA A 512 5.72 -11.25 -11.89
C ALA A 512 5.31 -12.34 -10.90
N CYS A 513 6.11 -13.40 -10.81
CA CYS A 513 5.85 -14.49 -9.87
C CYS A 513 7.09 -14.73 -9.01
N LEU A 514 6.89 -14.85 -7.70
CA LEU A 514 7.90 -15.20 -6.72
C LEU A 514 7.39 -16.35 -5.84
N CYS A 515 8.04 -17.51 -5.90
CA CYS A 515 7.67 -18.70 -5.14
C CYS A 515 8.62 -18.90 -3.95
N LEU A 516 8.10 -18.90 -2.73
CA LEU A 516 8.89 -19.06 -1.51
C LEU A 516 8.51 -20.36 -0.80
N SER A 517 9.48 -21.25 -0.65
CA SER A 517 9.37 -22.46 0.17
C SER A 517 9.92 -22.16 1.57
N ILE A 518 9.05 -22.10 2.57
CA ILE A 518 9.42 -21.79 3.96
C ILE A 518 9.06 -22.96 4.86
N GLY A 519 10.03 -23.41 5.66
CA GLY A 519 9.85 -24.49 6.65
C GLY A 519 9.95 -25.89 6.05
N ALA A 520 9.81 -26.05 4.74
CA ALA A 520 9.96 -27.33 4.05
C ALA A 520 11.41 -27.60 3.66
N SER A 521 11.87 -28.84 3.87
CA SER A 521 13.17 -29.35 3.40
C SER A 521 13.09 -29.92 1.98
N THR A 522 12.30 -29.30 1.11
CA THR A 522 12.14 -29.73 -0.28
C THR A 522 13.46 -29.59 -1.03
N ALA A 523 13.88 -30.65 -1.74
CA ALA A 523 15.09 -30.62 -2.56
C ALA A 523 14.98 -29.55 -3.66
N THR A 524 16.05 -28.78 -3.87
CA THR A 524 16.10 -27.69 -4.85
C THR A 524 15.67 -28.12 -6.25
N ASP A 525 16.05 -29.34 -6.67
CA ASP A 525 15.68 -29.89 -7.99
C ASP A 525 14.17 -30.10 -8.17
N ALA A 526 13.43 -30.36 -7.08
CA ALA A 526 11.97 -30.48 -7.14
C ALA A 526 11.30 -29.11 -7.26
N LEU A 527 11.80 -28.11 -6.51
CA LEU A 527 11.33 -26.73 -6.62
C LEU A 527 11.58 -26.16 -8.02
N GLU A 528 12.74 -26.42 -8.62
CA GLU A 528 13.07 -26.00 -9.99
C GLU A 528 12.08 -26.55 -11.03
N ARG A 529 11.62 -27.80 -10.89
CA ARG A 529 10.66 -28.40 -11.84
C ARG A 529 9.28 -27.72 -11.81
N VAL A 530 8.87 -27.18 -10.67
CA VAL A 530 7.56 -26.54 -10.48
C VAL A 530 7.65 -25.03 -10.68
N PHE A 531 8.65 -24.40 -10.06
CA PHE A 531 8.80 -22.96 -9.94
C PHE A 531 9.88 -22.37 -10.85
N GLY A 532 10.64 -23.16 -11.60
CA GLY A 532 11.75 -22.67 -12.43
C GLY A 532 11.34 -21.71 -13.55
N SER A 533 10.05 -21.60 -13.87
CA SER A 533 9.51 -20.54 -14.72
C SER A 533 9.29 -19.21 -13.98
N ALA A 534 9.62 -19.10 -12.70
CA ALA A 534 9.46 -17.93 -11.84
C ALA A 534 10.70 -17.73 -10.95
N GLY A 535 10.79 -16.57 -10.28
CA GLY A 535 11.78 -16.42 -9.21
C GLY A 535 11.41 -17.34 -8.06
N TYR A 536 12.35 -18.08 -7.49
CA TYR A 536 12.07 -18.92 -6.31
C TYR A 536 13.20 -18.89 -5.28
N ALA A 537 12.83 -19.15 -4.03
CA ALA A 537 13.78 -19.30 -2.92
C ALA A 537 13.25 -20.30 -1.89
N SER A 538 14.17 -20.94 -1.17
CA SER A 538 13.84 -21.87 -0.08
C SER A 538 14.64 -21.53 1.17
N ALA A 539 14.00 -21.61 2.34
CA ALA A 539 14.63 -21.42 3.64
C ALA A 539 13.83 -22.10 4.76
N ALA A 540 14.45 -22.33 5.92
CA ALA A 540 13.73 -22.86 7.07
C ALA A 540 12.79 -21.79 7.66
N THR A 541 13.20 -20.52 7.62
CA THR A 541 12.42 -19.40 8.17
C THR A 541 12.40 -18.20 7.23
N LEU A 542 11.39 -17.33 7.36
CA LEU A 542 11.34 -16.09 6.58
C LEU A 542 12.55 -15.18 6.87
N ALA A 543 13.02 -15.16 8.12
CA ALA A 543 14.12 -14.32 8.56
C ALA A 543 15.44 -14.59 7.79
N GLU A 544 15.65 -15.83 7.33
CA GLU A 544 16.80 -16.19 6.49
C GLU A 544 16.71 -15.61 5.08
N LEU A 545 15.49 -15.41 4.56
CA LEU A 545 15.24 -14.81 3.24
C LEU A 545 15.22 -13.28 3.29
N SER A 546 14.85 -12.69 4.44
CA SER A 546 14.73 -11.25 4.64
C SER A 546 15.91 -10.42 4.11
N PRO A 547 17.20 -10.81 4.31
CA PRO A 547 18.35 -10.04 3.81
C PRO A 547 18.45 -9.93 2.28
N ARG A 548 17.80 -10.83 1.53
CA ARG A 548 17.85 -10.91 0.05
C ARG A 548 16.50 -10.63 -0.60
N MET A 549 15.49 -10.21 0.17
CA MET A 549 14.13 -10.05 -0.35
C MET A 549 14.04 -8.92 -1.40
N ASP A 550 14.86 -7.88 -1.29
CA ASP A 550 14.99 -6.83 -2.30
C ASP A 550 15.47 -7.38 -3.64
N GLU A 551 16.50 -8.22 -3.62
CA GLU A 551 17.02 -8.90 -4.82
C GLU A 551 15.97 -9.80 -5.46
N LEU A 552 15.27 -10.61 -4.66
CA LEU A 552 14.24 -11.54 -5.14
C LEU A 552 13.04 -10.82 -5.77
N PHE A 553 12.58 -9.73 -5.17
CA PHE A 553 11.50 -8.92 -5.73
C PHE A 553 11.94 -8.23 -7.02
N LEU A 554 13.13 -7.61 -7.02
CA LEU A 554 13.64 -6.90 -8.18
C LEU A 554 13.97 -7.85 -9.34
N SER A 555 14.51 -9.05 -9.09
CA SER A 555 14.76 -10.03 -10.14
C SER A 555 13.46 -10.48 -10.80
N SER A 556 12.47 -10.86 -9.98
CA SER A 556 11.16 -11.32 -10.46
C SER A 556 10.44 -10.24 -11.28
N LEU A 557 10.55 -8.97 -10.87
CA LEU A 557 9.95 -7.85 -11.59
C LEU A 557 10.74 -7.45 -12.86
N ARG A 558 12.08 -7.53 -12.85
CA ARG A 558 12.91 -7.25 -14.03
C ARG A 558 12.73 -8.28 -15.13
N GLU A 559 12.46 -9.52 -14.77
CA GLU A 559 12.21 -10.59 -15.72
C GLU A 559 10.98 -10.33 -16.61
N LEU A 560 10.05 -9.46 -16.20
CA LEU A 560 8.97 -8.97 -17.05
C LEU A 560 9.41 -7.92 -18.07
N ALA A 561 10.46 -7.15 -17.74
CA ALA A 561 10.95 -6.04 -18.57
C ALA A 561 11.95 -6.50 -19.64
N ALA A 562 12.43 -7.75 -19.57
CA ALA A 562 13.34 -8.30 -20.57
C ALA A 562 12.58 -8.63 -21.87
N PRO A 563 13.02 -8.10 -23.04
CA PRO A 563 12.41 -8.49 -24.31
C PRO A 563 12.59 -10.01 -24.51
N LYS A 564 11.51 -10.71 -24.87
CA LYS A 564 11.59 -12.13 -25.26
C LYS A 564 12.70 -12.27 -26.32
N PRO A 565 13.70 -13.16 -26.14
CA PRO A 565 14.55 -13.51 -27.26
C PRO A 565 13.63 -14.09 -28.33
N SER A 566 13.54 -13.39 -29.46
CA SER A 566 12.87 -13.92 -30.65
C SER A 566 13.55 -15.23 -30.98
N ARG A 567 12.88 -16.36 -30.72
CA ARG A 567 13.32 -17.65 -31.26
C ARG A 567 13.26 -17.52 -32.77
N GLY A 568 14.42 -17.27 -33.37
CA GLY A 568 14.59 -17.32 -34.81
C GLY A 568 14.12 -18.68 -35.30
N THR A 569 13.17 -18.65 -36.21
CA THR A 569 12.86 -19.78 -37.09
C THR A 569 14.13 -20.13 -37.85
N ALA A 570 14.68 -21.31 -37.59
CA ALA A 570 15.60 -22.01 -38.47
C ALA A 570 15.01 -23.40 -38.75
#